data_AF-A0AAW9A6E3-F1
#
_entry.id   AF-A0AAW9A6E3-F1
#
_cell.length_a   1.000
_cell.length_b   1.000
_cell.length_c   1.000
_cell.angle_alpha   90.00
_cell.angle_beta   90.00
_cell.angle_gamma   90.00
#
_symmetry.space_group_name_H-M   'P 1'
#
loop_
_entity.id
_entity.type
_entity.pdbx_description
1 polymer ?
#
loop_
_entity_poly.entity_id
_entity_poly.type
_entity_poly.pdbx_seq_one_letter_code
_entity_poly.pdbx_strand_id
1 'polypeptide(L)'
;RQGKLDVKLMGRGYAWLDTGTHDSMLEAANFIATIEKRQNLKVASLEEIAYRMGYINKDQLVELAQPLKKNDYGQYLLRLAQQD
;
A
#
# COMPACT_ATOMS: atom_id res chain seq x y z
N ARG A 1 25.28 -24.57 -15.63
CA ARG A 1 24.67 -23.57 -14.72
C ARG A 1 25.68 -22.44 -14.50
N GLN A 2 25.31 -21.17 -14.70
CA GLN A 2 26.26 -20.02 -14.63
C GLN A 2 26.44 -19.42 -13.21
N GLY A 3 25.78 -19.95 -12.17
CA GLY A 3 25.93 -19.45 -10.79
C GLY A 3 25.37 -18.05 -10.51
N LYS A 4 24.61 -17.46 -11.44
CA LYS A 4 24.09 -16.09 -11.36
C LYS A 4 22.72 -15.94 -10.68
N LEU A 5 22.12 -17.04 -10.23
CA LEU A 5 20.82 -17.02 -9.57
C LEU A 5 21.01 -16.98 -8.05
N ASP A 6 20.60 -15.86 -7.43
CA ASP A 6 20.49 -15.72 -5.99
C ASP A 6 19.03 -15.93 -5.56
N VAL A 7 18.82 -16.82 -4.59
CA VAL A 7 17.48 -17.19 -4.10
C VAL A 7 17.36 -16.76 -2.64
N LYS A 8 16.30 -16.01 -2.31
CA LYS A 8 15.97 -15.60 -0.94
C LYS A 8 14.71 -16.31 -0.46
N LEU A 9 14.75 -16.80 0.78
CA LEU A 9 13.60 -17.42 1.42
C LEU A 9 12.70 -16.35 2.04
N MET A 10 11.42 -16.40 1.69
CA MET A 10 10.38 -15.60 2.33
C MET A 10 9.79 -16.41 3.49
N GLY A 11 10.06 -15.98 4.72
CA GLY A 11 9.59 -16.68 5.92
C GLY A 11 8.07 -16.60 6.09
N ARG A 12 7.50 -17.48 6.92
CA ARG A 12 6.04 -17.57 7.17
C ARG A 12 5.35 -16.31 7.70
N GLY A 13 6.12 -15.30 8.11
CA GLY A 13 5.57 -14.01 8.58
C GLY A 13 5.13 -13.08 7.45
N TYR A 14 5.46 -13.42 6.20
CA TYR A 14 5.00 -12.72 5.02
C TYR A 14 3.75 -13.40 4.44
N ALA A 15 2.87 -12.59 3.86
CA ALA A 15 1.81 -13.06 2.99
C ALA A 15 2.24 -12.88 1.53
N TRP A 16 2.30 -13.98 0.79
CA TRP A 16 2.42 -13.98 -0.67
C TRP A 16 1.13 -14.56 -1.24
N LEU A 17 0.36 -13.73 -1.92
CA LEU A 17 -0.95 -14.05 -2.47
C LEU A 17 -0.93 -13.82 -3.97
N ASP A 18 -1.60 -14.68 -4.72
CA ASP A 18 -1.82 -14.51 -6.16
C ASP A 18 -3.32 -14.42 -6.42
N THR A 19 -3.72 -13.58 -7.38
CA THR A 19 -5.13 -13.37 -7.76
C THR A 19 -5.48 -14.12 -9.04
N GLY A 20 -4.91 -15.31 -9.25
CA GLY A 20 -5.08 -16.12 -10.45
C GLY A 20 -6.43 -16.82 -10.58
N THR A 21 -7.21 -16.93 -9.50
CA THR A 21 -8.58 -17.47 -9.52
C THR A 21 -9.56 -16.50 -8.88
N HIS A 22 -10.86 -16.71 -9.11
CA HIS A 22 -11.91 -15.92 -8.45
C HIS A 22 -11.82 -16.03 -6.92
N ASP A 23 -11.58 -17.23 -6.41
CA ASP A 23 -11.45 -17.47 -4.98
C ASP A 23 -10.18 -16.82 -4.41
N SER A 24 -9.03 -16.97 -5.07
CA SER A 24 -7.77 -16.39 -4.58
C SER A 24 -7.77 -14.86 -4.64
N MET A 25 -8.46 -14.27 -5.63
CA MET A 25 -8.72 -12.84 -5.67
C MET A 25 -9.56 -12.36 -4.49
N LEU A 26 -10.63 -13.09 -4.15
CA LEU A 26 -11.49 -12.75 -3.02
C LEU A 26 -10.73 -12.86 -1.69
N GLU A 27 -9.92 -13.90 -1.52
CA GLU A 27 -9.05 -14.07 -0.35
C GLU A 27 -8.05 -12.92 -0.20
N ALA A 28 -7.38 -12.52 -1.29
CA ALA A 28 -6.45 -11.39 -1.28
C ALA A 28 -7.14 -10.06 -0.95
N ALA A 29 -8.31 -9.80 -1.54
CA ALA A 29 -9.09 -8.60 -1.24
C ALA A 29 -9.50 -8.55 0.24
N ASN A 30 -9.97 -9.67 0.79
CA ASN A 30 -10.34 -9.77 2.19
C ASN A 30 -9.13 -9.58 3.12
N PHE A 31 -7.99 -10.17 2.78
CA PHE A 31 -6.75 -10.03 3.55
C PHE A 31 -6.32 -8.55 3.68
N ILE A 32 -6.29 -7.82 2.56
CA ILE A 32 -5.97 -6.39 2.56
C ILE A 32 -7.02 -5.60 3.35
N ALA A 33 -8.31 -5.84 3.11
CA ALA A 33 -9.38 -5.12 3.80
C ALA A 33 -9.32 -5.29 5.33
N THR A 34 -8.97 -6.48 5.82
CA THR A 34 -8.80 -6.73 7.26
C THR A 34 -7.62 -5.97 7.85
N ILE A 35 -6.47 -5.95 7.15
CA ILE A 35 -5.28 -5.22 7.61
C ILE A 35 -5.56 -3.71 7.68
N GLU A 36 -6.11 -3.14 6.61
CA GLU A 36 -6.38 -1.70 6.53
C GLU A 36 -7.36 -1.24 7.61
N LYS A 37 -8.45 -2.00 7.82
CA LYS A 37 -9.44 -1.68 8.86
C LYS A 37 -8.86 -1.70 10.27
N ARG A 38 -7.91 -2.60 10.55
CA ARG A 38 -7.32 -2.75 11.88
C ARG A 38 -6.23 -1.72 12.17
N GLN A 39 -5.45 -1.35 11.16
CA GLN A 39 -4.29 -0.47 11.35
C GLN A 39 -4.57 0.99 10.96
N ASN A 40 -5.70 1.28 10.31
CA ASN A 40 -6.04 2.60 9.79
C ASN A 40 -4.96 3.15 8.83
N LEU A 41 -4.27 2.23 8.15
CA LEU A 41 -3.24 2.46 7.14
C LEU A 41 -3.71 1.86 5.80
N LYS A 42 -3.17 2.36 4.69
CA LYS A 42 -3.43 1.81 3.35
C LYS A 42 -2.24 0.98 2.88
N VAL A 43 -2.51 -0.25 2.43
CA VAL A 43 -1.45 -1.12 1.89
C VAL A 43 -1.19 -0.70 0.44
N ALA A 44 0.08 -0.54 0.07
CA ALA A 44 0.50 -0.18 -1.28
C ALA A 44 -0.07 1.17 -1.81
N SER A 45 -0.29 2.15 -0.92
CA SER A 45 -0.60 3.52 -1.34
C SER A 45 0.62 4.17 -2.00
N LEU A 46 0.51 4.49 -3.29
CA LEU A 46 1.64 5.01 -4.08
C LEU A 46 2.07 6.41 -3.65
N GLU A 47 1.11 7.27 -3.34
CA GLU A 47 1.35 8.64 -2.89
C GLU A 47 2.04 8.66 -1.52
N GLU A 48 1.62 7.79 -0.59
CA GLU A 48 2.31 7.62 0.69
C GLU A 48 3.74 7.13 0.50
N ILE A 49 3.95 6.10 -0.33
CA ILE A 49 5.30 5.57 -0.60
C ILE A 49 6.18 6.68 -1.18
N ALA A 50 5.69 7.39 -2.20
CA ALA A 50 6.43 8.48 -2.84
C ALA A 50 6.77 9.61 -1.86
N TYR A 51 5.83 9.97 -0.98
CA TYR A 51 6.04 10.98 0.04
C TYR A 51 7.09 10.53 1.08
N ARG A 52 6.96 9.32 1.64
CA ARG A 52 7.91 8.78 2.62
C ARG A 52 9.32 8.54 2.05
N MET A 53 9.42 8.25 0.75
CA MET A 53 10.70 8.13 0.04
C MET A 53 11.29 9.48 -0.38
N GLY A 54 10.56 10.59 -0.18
CA GLY A 54 11.01 11.94 -0.55
C GLY A 54 10.95 12.26 -2.05
N TYR A 55 10.20 11.47 -2.83
CA TYR A 55 9.98 11.74 -4.26
C TYR A 55 8.99 12.88 -4.50
N ILE A 56 8.07 13.09 -3.56
CA ILE A 56 7.16 14.23 -3.53
C ILE A 56 7.21 14.89 -2.16
N ASN A 57 6.97 16.19 -2.11
CA ASN A 57 6.86 16.94 -0.86
C ASN A 57 5.41 16.95 -0.34
N LYS A 58 5.21 17.56 0.84
CA LYS A 58 3.91 17.66 1.51
C LYS A 58 2.86 18.38 0.67
N ASP A 59 3.23 19.47 0.00
CA ASP A 59 2.29 20.25 -0.83
C ASP A 59 1.79 19.44 -2.02
N GLN A 60 2.70 18.70 -2.67
CA GLN A 60 2.36 17.77 -3.76
C GLN A 60 1.47 16.62 -3.28
N LEU A 61 1.72 16.06 -2.09
CA LEU A 61 0.86 15.05 -1.50
C LEU A 61 -0.56 15.60 -1.26
N VAL A 62 -0.68 16.82 -0.73
CA VAL A 62 -1.97 17.48 -0.50
C VAL A 62 -2.69 17.73 -1.82
N GLU A 63 -1.98 18.19 -2.85
CA GLU A 63 -2.53 18.41 -4.19
C GLU A 63 -3.15 17.12 -4.76
N LEU A 64 -2.44 15.99 -4.67
CA LEU A 64 -2.93 14.67 -5.09
C LEU A 64 -4.13 14.19 -4.27
N ALA A 65 -4.18 14.54 -2.98
CA ALA A 65 -5.26 14.14 -2.08
C ALA A 65 -6.55 14.94 -2.30
N GLN A 66 -6.46 16.20 -2.75
CA GLN A 66 -7.63 17.08 -2.93
C GLN A 66 -8.74 16.53 -3.84
N PRO A 67 -8.47 15.99 -5.05
CA PRO A 67 -9.52 15.42 -5.89
C PRO A 67 -10.18 14.19 -5.24
N LEU A 68 -9.46 13.47 -4.37
CA LEU A 68 -9.91 12.25 -3.71
C LEU A 68 -10.55 12.50 -2.34
N LYS A 69 -10.57 13.75 -1.83
CA LYS A 69 -10.98 14.10 -0.45
C LYS A 69 -12.37 13.62 -0.03
N LYS A 70 -13.23 13.30 -1.00
CA LYS A 70 -14.59 12.81 -0.75
C LYS A 70 -14.65 11.33 -0.37
N ASN A 71 -13.56 10.58 -0.53
CA ASN A 71 -13.48 9.17 -0.15
C ASN A 71 -12.41 8.93 0.93
N ASP A 72 -12.44 7.74 1.52
CA ASP A 72 -11.55 7.36 2.62
C ASP A 72 -10.06 7.42 2.24
N TYR A 73 -9.73 7.23 0.95
CA TYR A 73 -8.35 7.28 0.47
C TYR A 73 -7.81 8.72 0.45
N GLY A 74 -8.57 9.67 -0.09
CA GLY A 74 -8.15 11.08 -0.03
C GLY A 74 -8.09 11.60 1.41
N GLN A 75 -9.02 11.20 2.27
CA GLN A 75 -8.97 11.52 3.69
C GLN A 75 -7.76 10.90 4.39
N TYR A 76 -7.35 9.69 3.99
CA TYR A 76 -6.13 9.06 4.47
C TYR A 76 -4.88 9.87 4.11
N LEU A 77 -4.74 10.27 2.83
CA LEU A 77 -3.57 11.06 2.39
C LEU A 77 -3.51 12.44 3.06
N LEU A 78 -4.66 13.10 3.27
CA LEU A 78 -4.72 14.37 3.99
C LEU A 78 -4.30 14.22 5.46
N ARG A 79 -4.71 13.13 6.13
CA ARG A 79 -4.26 12.84 7.51
C ARG A 79 -2.77 12.59 7.57
N LEU A 80 -2.23 11.82 6.61
CA LEU A 80 -0.80 11.56 6.52
C LEU A 80 0.00 12.87 6.40
N ALA A 81 -0.44 13.78 5.52
CA ALA A 81 0.20 15.09 5.35
C ALA A 81 0.16 15.97 6.62
N GLN A 82 -0.76 15.74 7.55
CA GLN A 82 -0.91 16.52 8.79
C GLN A 82 -0.09 15.98 9.97
N GLN A 83 0.31 14.71 9.93
CA GLN A 83 1.01 14.05 11.04
C GLN A 83 2.53 14.32 11.06
N ASP A 84 3.08 14.86 9.97
CA ASP A 84 4.46 15.35 9.84
C ASP A 84 4.51 16.89 9.75
#